data_AF-A0A8B6GEG0-F1
#
_entry.id   AF-A0A8B6GEG0-F1
#
_cell.length_a   1.000
_cell.length_b   1.000
_cell.length_c   1.000
_cell.angle_alpha   90.00
_cell.angle_beta   90.00
_cell.angle_gamma   90.00
#
_symmetry.space_group_name_H-M   'P 1'
#
loop_
_entity.id
_entity.type
_entity.pdbx_description
1 polymer ?
#
loop_
_entity_poly.entity_id
_entity_poly.type
_entity_poly.pdbx_seq_one_letter_code
_entity_poly.pdbx_strand_id
1 'polypeptide(L)'
;MKIHVLSLVCLYHLRLPSQIHATGDCRRHDIFYCREMDKRVLELERKVEKCALKKSVKKLEEEVEDIQSQCNGLCGADNLALQKTCGQSSVNGMFSCEKALDGIKDNFMHTKDGYKNGDYYGEAYPYWWVDLGTNCKVKRIKIYNRTSTCCGERLHDLKITIGKRLSNMKLCARFKGPGVPGQVLDMNCKIPTAARYVKLMIMDRSLYNWLHVAEVEVFA
;
A
#
# COMPACT_ATOMS: atom_id res chain seq x y z
N MET A 1 5.08 14.79 -6.09
CA MET A 1 4.83 14.86 -7.55
C MET A 1 3.74 15.90 -7.74
N LYS A 2 4.11 17.15 -7.97
CA LYS A 2 3.17 18.28 -8.08
C LYS A 2 2.27 18.03 -9.29
N ILE A 3 0.98 17.87 -9.05
CA ILE A 3 -0.02 17.68 -10.10
C ILE A 3 -0.25 19.06 -10.74
N HIS A 4 0.48 19.32 -11.83
CA HIS A 4 0.22 20.42 -12.75
C HIS A 4 -1.13 20.17 -13.45
N VAL A 5 -2.24 20.65 -12.87
CA VAL A 5 -3.56 20.62 -13.55
C VAL A 5 -4.13 22.02 -13.82
N LEU A 6 -3.45 23.11 -13.42
CA LEU A 6 -3.94 24.47 -13.67
C LEU A 6 -3.34 25.23 -14.87
N SER A 7 -2.85 24.53 -15.90
CA SER A 7 -2.37 25.21 -17.13
C SER A 7 -3.04 24.78 -18.44
N LEU A 8 -4.05 23.91 -18.41
CA LEU A 8 -4.67 23.41 -19.66
C LEU A 8 -5.96 24.10 -20.08
N VAL A 9 -6.49 25.06 -19.31
CA VAL A 9 -7.73 25.76 -19.68
C VAL A 9 -7.48 26.99 -20.59
N CYS A 10 -6.23 27.39 -20.84
CA CYS A 10 -5.95 28.50 -21.77
C CYS A 10 -5.70 28.07 -23.23
N LEU A 11 -5.63 26.75 -23.53
CA LEU A 11 -5.35 26.26 -24.89
C LEU A 11 -6.57 25.77 -25.68
N TYR A 12 -7.78 25.74 -25.10
CA TYR A 12 -8.94 25.14 -25.76
C TYR A 12 -10.11 26.06 -26.17
N HIS A 13 -10.05 27.39 -25.93
CA HIS A 13 -11.15 28.27 -26.39
C HIS A 13 -10.80 29.63 -27.00
N LEU A 14 -9.59 29.83 -27.54
CA LEU A 14 -9.40 30.82 -28.61
C LEU A 14 -9.68 30.19 -29.98
N ARG A 15 -10.91 29.70 -30.16
CA ARG A 15 -11.51 29.66 -31.50
C ARG A 15 -11.97 31.08 -31.79
N LEU A 16 -11.02 31.90 -32.24
CA LEU A 16 -11.32 33.23 -32.80
C LEU A 16 -12.41 33.05 -33.87
N PRO A 17 -13.49 33.84 -33.88
CA PRO A 17 -14.24 34.01 -35.12
C PRO A 17 -13.28 34.65 -36.12
N SER A 18 -12.80 33.82 -37.04
CA SER A 18 -12.17 34.25 -38.27
C SER A 18 -13.09 35.24 -38.97
N GLN A 19 -12.55 36.43 -39.27
CA GLN A 19 -13.00 37.48 -40.21
C GLN A 19 -13.13 38.87 -39.56
N ILE A 20 -12.00 39.49 -39.21
CA ILE A 20 -11.80 40.92 -39.47
C ILE A 20 -10.41 41.06 -40.07
N HIS A 21 -10.37 41.35 -41.38
CA HIS A 21 -9.17 41.80 -42.07
C HIS A 21 -8.68 43.10 -41.42
N ALA A 22 -7.45 43.11 -40.92
CA ALA A 22 -6.72 44.34 -40.65
C ALA A 22 -5.27 44.14 -41.07
N THR A 23 -4.99 44.40 -42.35
CA THR A 23 -3.66 44.74 -42.84
C THR A 23 -3.27 46.09 -42.26
N GLY A 24 -2.31 46.15 -41.34
CA GLY A 24 -1.84 47.44 -40.82
C GLY A 24 -0.92 47.34 -39.62
N ASP A 25 0.31 47.80 -39.82
CA ASP A 25 1.38 48.13 -38.86
C ASP A 25 0.89 48.51 -37.45
N CYS A 26 1.34 47.77 -36.43
CA CYS A 26 1.10 48.03 -35.00
C CYS A 26 1.97 49.20 -34.47
N ARG A 27 1.95 50.34 -35.17
CA ARG A 27 2.64 51.56 -34.73
C ARG A 27 1.68 52.75 -34.78
N ARG A 28 1.21 53.14 -33.59
CA ARG A 28 0.62 54.43 -33.16
C ARG A 28 -0.87 54.55 -32.88
N HIS A 29 -1.71 53.57 -33.20
CA HIS A 29 -3.03 53.51 -32.55
C HIS A 29 -3.01 52.42 -31.48
N ASP A 30 -3.62 52.74 -30.33
CA ASP A 30 -4.08 51.78 -29.33
C ASP A 30 -3.19 51.37 -28.13
N ILE A 31 -2.23 52.20 -27.68
CA ILE A 31 -1.72 52.12 -26.28
C ILE A 31 -2.88 52.22 -25.27
N PHE A 32 -3.88 53.05 -25.58
CA PHE A 32 -5.06 53.23 -24.74
C PHE A 32 -5.93 51.96 -24.72
N TYR A 33 -6.14 51.33 -25.87
CA TYR A 33 -6.96 50.12 -25.99
C TYR A 33 -6.27 48.89 -25.38
N CYS A 34 -4.96 48.72 -25.56
CA CYS A 34 -4.19 47.68 -24.85
C CYS A 34 -4.26 47.86 -23.33
N ARG A 35 -4.11 49.09 -22.80
CA ARG A 35 -4.25 49.36 -21.36
C ARG A 35 -5.65 49.05 -20.83
N GLU A 36 -6.68 49.29 -21.62
CA GLU A 36 -8.07 49.00 -21.22
C GLU A 36 -8.38 47.49 -21.28
N MET A 37 -7.76 46.77 -22.22
CA MET A 37 -7.80 45.30 -22.25
C MET A 37 -7.03 44.69 -21.08
N ASP A 38 -5.87 45.23 -20.69
CA ASP A 38 -5.13 44.78 -19.50
C ASP A 38 -5.95 44.94 -18.21
N LYS A 39 -6.68 46.06 -18.06
CA LYS A 39 -7.60 46.25 -16.93
C LYS A 39 -8.73 45.22 -16.92
N ARG A 40 -9.30 44.90 -18.09
CA ARG A 40 -10.35 43.87 -18.23
C ARG A 40 -9.82 42.47 -17.91
N VAL A 41 -8.60 42.15 -18.33
CA VAL A 41 -7.90 40.90 -17.97
C VAL A 41 -7.71 40.83 -16.45
N LEU A 42 -7.16 41.87 -15.83
CA LEU A 42 -6.99 41.95 -14.37
C LEU A 42 -8.31 41.85 -13.60
N GLU A 43 -9.40 42.42 -14.12
CA GLU A 43 -10.72 42.31 -13.49
C GLU A 43 -11.31 40.90 -13.61
N LEU A 44 -11.13 40.25 -14.77
CA LEU A 44 -11.53 38.87 -14.97
C LEU A 44 -10.69 37.92 -14.09
N GLU A 45 -9.39 38.14 -13.97
CA GLU A 45 -8.52 37.41 -13.04
C GLU A 45 -9.01 37.55 -11.59
N ARG A 46 -9.37 38.77 -11.16
CA ARG A 46 -9.97 39.01 -9.83
C ARG A 46 -11.33 38.34 -9.66
N LYS A 47 -12.16 38.28 -10.70
CA LYS A 47 -13.46 37.57 -10.67
C LYS A 47 -13.26 36.06 -10.60
N VAL A 48 -12.26 35.52 -11.29
CA VAL A 48 -11.84 34.11 -11.20
C VAL A 48 -11.28 33.81 -9.80
N GLU A 49 -10.52 34.72 -9.18
CA GLU A 49 -10.06 34.60 -7.80
C GLU A 49 -11.18 34.66 -6.77
N LYS A 50 -12.20 35.49 -6.99
CA LYS A 50 -13.39 35.58 -6.15
C LYS A 50 -14.40 34.47 -6.41
N CYS A 51 -14.25 33.72 -7.50
CA CYS A 51 -15.15 32.63 -7.83
C CYS A 51 -15.13 31.62 -6.68
N ALA A 52 -16.31 31.34 -6.11
CA ALA A 52 -16.48 30.39 -5.01
C ALA A 52 -15.83 29.04 -5.32
N LEU A 53 -15.74 28.67 -6.60
CA LEU A 53 -15.09 27.47 -7.09
C LEU A 53 -13.59 27.39 -6.74
N LYS A 54 -12.83 28.49 -6.85
CA LYS A 54 -11.37 28.49 -6.54
C LYS A 54 -11.12 28.34 -5.04
N LYS A 55 -11.98 28.94 -4.20
CA LYS A 55 -11.94 28.77 -2.74
C LYS A 55 -12.28 27.33 -2.33
N SER A 56 -13.29 26.72 -2.95
CA SER A 56 -13.65 25.33 -2.70
C SER A 56 -12.56 24.35 -3.14
N VAL A 57 -11.89 24.60 -4.29
CA VAL A 57 -10.74 23.78 -4.73
C VAL A 57 -9.60 23.85 -3.73
N LYS A 58 -9.24 25.05 -3.25
CA LYS A 58 -8.18 25.20 -2.24
C LYS A 58 -8.50 24.44 -0.95
N LYS A 59 -9.76 24.48 -0.50
CA LYS A 59 -10.21 23.72 0.66
C LYS A 59 -10.05 22.21 0.45
N LEU A 60 -10.40 21.70 -0.73
CA LEU A 60 -10.22 20.29 -1.08
C LEU A 60 -8.73 19.89 -1.17
N GLU A 61 -7.86 20.78 -1.66
CA GLU A 61 -6.41 20.54 -1.69
C GLU A 61 -5.83 20.43 -0.28
N GLU A 62 -6.25 21.31 0.64
CA GLU A 62 -5.87 21.25 2.06
C GLU A 62 -6.37 19.96 2.73
N GLU A 63 -7.60 19.52 2.46
CA GLU A 63 -8.14 18.22 2.94
C GLU A 63 -7.34 17.03 2.37
N VAL A 64 -6.93 17.09 1.11
CA VAL A 64 -6.10 16.05 0.48
C VAL A 64 -4.71 15.99 1.12
N GLU A 65 -4.09 17.13 1.43
CA GLU A 65 -2.79 17.18 2.09
C GLU A 65 -2.84 16.61 3.52
N ASP A 66 -3.90 16.90 4.28
CA ASP A 66 -4.12 16.32 5.61
C ASP A 66 -4.30 14.80 5.55
N ILE A 67 -5.12 14.30 4.62
CA ILE A 67 -5.31 12.86 4.40
C ILE A 67 -3.98 12.18 4.01
N GLN A 68 -3.16 12.83 3.18
CA GLN A 68 -1.83 12.31 2.81
C GLN A 68 -0.88 12.27 4.01
N SER A 69 -0.90 13.30 4.86
CA SER A 69 -0.09 13.36 6.07
C SER A 69 -0.42 12.21 7.04
N GLN A 70 -1.70 11.97 7.28
CA GLN A 70 -2.17 10.84 8.10
C GLN A 70 -1.77 9.49 7.50
N CYS A 71 -1.86 9.34 6.17
CA CYS A 71 -1.45 8.12 5.47
C CYS A 71 0.06 7.88 5.55
N ASN A 72 0.87 8.93 5.54
CA ASN A 72 2.33 8.84 5.67
C ASN A 72 2.75 8.40 7.08
N GLY A 73 2.06 8.88 8.13
CA GLY A 73 2.31 8.45 9.51
C GLY A 73 2.06 6.95 9.71
N LEU A 74 1.00 6.41 9.10
CA LEU A 74 0.66 4.99 9.17
C LEU A 74 1.70 4.08 8.48
N CYS A 75 2.32 4.56 7.41
CA CYS A 75 3.38 3.82 6.70
C CYS A 75 4.80 4.12 7.21
N GLY A 76 4.95 5.08 8.12
CA GLY A 76 6.22 5.45 8.75
C GLY A 76 6.49 4.72 10.07
N ALA A 77 5.59 3.86 10.55
CA ALA A 77 5.82 3.05 11.74
C ALA A 77 6.93 2.01 11.51
N ASP A 78 7.67 1.69 12.58
CA ASP A 78 8.76 0.72 12.53
C ASP A 78 8.25 -0.68 12.13
N ASN A 79 7.13 -1.14 12.68
CA ASN A 79 6.47 -2.39 12.24
C ASN A 79 5.02 -2.10 11.83
N LEU A 80 4.74 -2.18 10.53
CA LEU A 80 3.41 -1.92 9.95
C LEU A 80 2.37 -2.99 10.30
N ALA A 81 2.80 -4.17 10.73
CA ALA A 81 1.92 -5.31 10.98
C ALA A 81 1.46 -5.41 12.44
N LEU A 82 2.12 -4.70 13.36
CA LEU A 82 1.84 -4.74 14.79
C LEU A 82 0.36 -4.41 15.07
N GLN A 83 -0.32 -5.30 15.80
CA GLN A 83 -1.72 -5.19 16.23
C GLN A 83 -2.72 -4.96 15.07
N LYS A 84 -2.37 -5.40 13.87
CA LYS A 84 -3.26 -5.33 12.70
C LYS A 84 -4.22 -6.51 12.65
N THR A 85 -5.22 -6.38 11.79
CA THR A 85 -6.18 -7.46 11.52
C THR A 85 -5.54 -8.52 10.64
N CYS A 86 -5.76 -9.79 10.99
CA CYS A 86 -5.21 -10.92 10.26
C CYS A 86 -6.25 -12.02 10.03
N GLY A 87 -5.85 -13.04 9.29
CA GLY A 87 -6.55 -14.31 9.21
C GLY A 87 -5.60 -15.44 8.88
N GLN A 88 -6.01 -16.67 9.16
CA GLN A 88 -5.28 -17.88 8.80
C GLN A 88 -6.22 -18.95 8.26
N SER A 89 -5.69 -19.91 7.51
CA SER A 89 -6.46 -20.97 6.85
C SER A 89 -7.28 -21.82 7.82
N SER A 90 -6.71 -22.10 9.00
CA SER A 90 -7.34 -22.83 10.09
C SER A 90 -6.65 -22.48 11.41
N VAL A 91 -7.28 -22.76 12.54
CA VAL A 91 -6.73 -22.45 13.87
C VAL A 91 -6.58 -23.75 14.67
N ASN A 92 -5.41 -23.93 15.31
CA ASN A 92 -5.22 -24.96 16.33
C ASN A 92 -5.46 -24.37 17.72
N GLY A 93 -6.59 -24.69 18.36
CA GLY A 93 -6.90 -24.24 19.72
C GLY A 93 -6.78 -22.72 19.90
N MET A 94 -5.85 -22.28 20.76
CA MET A 94 -5.63 -20.88 21.11
C MET A 94 -4.57 -20.16 20.25
N PHE A 95 -4.03 -20.83 19.23
CA PHE A 95 -2.93 -20.31 18.40
C PHE A 95 -3.46 -19.49 17.20
N SER A 96 -4.17 -18.42 17.53
CA SER A 96 -4.81 -17.51 16.56
C SER A 96 -3.80 -16.64 15.79
N CYS A 97 -4.27 -15.99 14.73
CA CYS A 97 -3.39 -15.28 13.79
C CYS A 97 -2.73 -14.05 14.41
N GLU A 98 -3.35 -13.48 15.43
CA GLU A 98 -2.93 -12.26 16.12
C GLU A 98 -1.61 -12.45 16.86
N LYS A 99 -1.29 -13.69 17.24
CA LYS A 99 -0.01 -14.04 17.86
C LYS A 99 1.19 -13.72 16.97
N ALA A 100 1.01 -13.71 15.65
CA ALA A 100 2.08 -13.31 14.74
C ALA A 100 2.25 -11.78 14.63
N LEU A 101 1.44 -10.99 15.32
CA LEU A 101 1.38 -9.53 15.21
C LEU A 101 1.35 -8.83 16.59
N ASP A 102 1.61 -9.55 17.67
CA ASP A 102 1.43 -9.03 19.03
C ASP A 102 2.75 -8.47 19.63
N GLY A 103 3.87 -8.61 18.91
CA GLY A 103 5.19 -8.19 19.33
C GLY A 103 5.92 -9.18 20.25
N ILE A 104 5.31 -10.35 20.53
CA ILE A 104 5.84 -11.36 21.44
C ILE A 104 6.47 -12.52 20.65
N LYS A 105 7.79 -12.48 20.51
CA LYS A 105 8.57 -13.44 19.70
C LYS A 105 8.71 -14.84 20.31
N ASP A 106 8.23 -15.02 21.54
CA ASP A 106 8.28 -16.29 22.29
C ASP A 106 6.96 -17.05 22.28
N ASN A 107 5.91 -16.50 21.67
CA ASN A 107 4.68 -17.23 21.37
C ASN A 107 4.60 -17.52 19.85
N PHE A 108 3.52 -18.14 19.38
CA PHE A 108 3.33 -18.37 17.94
C PHE A 108 1.87 -18.59 17.57
N MET A 109 1.50 -18.26 16.33
CA MET A 109 0.27 -18.75 15.70
C MET A 109 0.49 -20.16 15.13
N HIS A 110 -0.58 -20.95 14.97
CA HIS A 110 -0.48 -22.32 14.46
C HIS A 110 -1.77 -22.72 13.74
N THR A 111 -1.63 -23.23 12.51
CA THR A 111 -2.75 -23.83 11.76
C THR A 111 -3.14 -25.20 12.32
N LYS A 112 -4.29 -25.77 11.94
CA LYS A 112 -4.78 -27.02 12.54
C LYS A 112 -3.71 -28.12 12.60
N ASP A 113 -3.69 -28.85 13.72
CA ASP A 113 -2.87 -30.03 13.93
C ASP A 113 -3.80 -31.18 14.35
N GLY A 114 -3.77 -32.29 13.64
CA GLY A 114 -4.66 -33.42 13.82
C GLY A 114 -3.90 -34.73 13.97
N TYR A 115 -4.52 -35.69 14.64
CA TYR A 115 -3.98 -37.04 14.79
C TYR A 115 -5.09 -38.06 14.55
N LYS A 116 -4.86 -39.02 13.65
CA LYS A 116 -5.83 -40.08 13.33
C LYS A 116 -5.11 -41.36 12.93
N ASN A 117 -5.58 -42.49 13.45
CA ASN A 117 -5.10 -43.84 13.07
C ASN A 117 -3.57 -44.03 13.16
N GLY A 118 -2.91 -43.40 14.14
CA GLY A 118 -1.47 -43.53 14.31
C GLY A 118 -0.65 -42.43 13.62
N ASP A 119 -1.26 -41.55 12.83
CA ASP A 119 -0.56 -40.57 12.01
C ASP A 119 -1.03 -39.12 12.26
N TYR A 120 -0.10 -38.17 12.15
CA TYR A 120 -0.36 -36.74 12.28
C TYR A 120 -0.69 -36.14 10.92
N TYR A 121 -1.64 -35.21 10.88
CA TYR A 121 -1.98 -34.49 9.65
C TYR A 121 -2.23 -33.00 9.92
N GLY A 122 -1.92 -32.18 8.92
CA GLY A 122 -2.16 -30.76 8.88
C GLY A 122 -3.14 -30.41 7.75
N GLU A 123 -2.76 -29.46 6.89
CA GLU A 123 -3.57 -29.09 5.73
C GLU A 123 -2.75 -28.86 4.46
N ALA A 124 -3.43 -28.89 3.32
CA ALA A 124 -2.83 -28.49 2.05
C ALA A 124 -2.80 -26.97 1.97
N TYR A 125 -1.62 -26.43 1.66
CA TYR A 125 -1.37 -25.01 1.50
C TYR A 125 -1.83 -24.11 2.67
N PRO A 126 -1.40 -24.37 3.92
CA PRO A 126 -1.72 -23.50 5.05
C PRO A 126 -1.23 -22.08 4.77
N TYR A 127 -2.03 -21.10 5.16
CA TYR A 127 -1.71 -19.70 4.93
C TYR A 127 -2.09 -18.82 6.10
N TRP A 128 -1.42 -17.68 6.18
CA TRP A 128 -1.73 -16.58 7.07
C TRP A 128 -1.63 -15.27 6.29
N TRP A 129 -2.44 -14.29 6.64
CA TRP A 129 -2.37 -12.95 6.05
C TRP A 129 -2.63 -11.86 7.09
N VAL A 130 -2.14 -10.65 6.80
CA VAL A 130 -2.40 -9.43 7.56
C VAL A 130 -2.91 -8.32 6.64
N ASP A 131 -3.86 -7.53 7.13
CA ASP A 131 -4.33 -6.26 6.57
C ASP A 131 -3.66 -5.10 7.31
N LEU A 132 -2.73 -4.42 6.66
CA LEU A 132 -1.99 -3.27 7.21
C LEU A 132 -2.91 -2.05 7.47
N GLY A 133 -4.15 -2.08 6.98
CA GLY A 133 -5.16 -1.02 7.09
C GLY A 133 -5.08 0.02 5.98
N THR A 134 -3.89 0.27 5.43
CA THR A 134 -3.67 1.21 4.33
C THR A 134 -2.65 0.66 3.31
N ASN A 135 -2.55 1.32 2.16
CA ASN A 135 -1.60 0.95 1.12
C ASN A 135 -0.21 1.54 1.44
N CYS A 136 0.70 0.72 1.97
CA CYS A 136 2.09 1.11 2.22
C CYS A 136 3.04 0.52 1.19
N LYS A 137 4.16 1.21 0.92
CA LYS A 137 5.18 0.73 -0.01
C LYS A 137 6.05 -0.34 0.66
N VAL A 138 5.52 -1.54 0.83
CA VAL A 138 6.24 -2.64 1.51
C VAL A 138 7.55 -2.97 0.78
N LYS A 139 8.65 -2.97 1.55
CA LYS A 139 10.03 -3.24 1.07
C LYS A 139 10.65 -4.46 1.72
N ARG A 140 10.38 -4.71 3.00
CA ARG A 140 11.07 -5.74 3.79
C ARG A 140 10.08 -6.40 4.74
N ILE A 141 10.25 -7.70 4.95
CA ILE A 141 9.42 -8.51 5.85
C ILE A 141 10.36 -9.37 6.69
N LYS A 142 10.19 -9.34 8.01
CA LYS A 142 10.83 -10.28 8.93
C LYS A 142 9.81 -11.30 9.40
N ILE A 143 10.21 -12.57 9.38
CA ILE A 143 9.39 -13.68 9.89
C ILE A 143 10.22 -14.38 10.95
N TYR A 144 9.69 -14.42 12.17
CA TYR A 144 10.27 -15.12 13.29
C TYR A 144 9.64 -16.50 13.33
N ASN A 145 10.47 -17.53 13.20
CA ASN A 145 10.03 -18.91 13.35
C ASN A 145 9.82 -19.22 14.83
N ARG A 146 9.04 -20.26 15.12
CA ARG A 146 8.80 -20.77 16.47
C ARG A 146 10.12 -21.03 17.20
N THR A 147 10.26 -20.53 18.43
CA THR A 147 11.51 -20.60 19.22
C THR A 147 11.72 -21.91 19.99
N SER A 148 10.67 -22.72 20.17
CA SER A 148 10.78 -23.98 20.91
C SER A 148 11.74 -24.97 20.27
N THR A 149 12.35 -25.85 21.06
CA THR A 149 13.36 -26.84 20.62
C THR A 149 12.92 -27.83 19.54
N CYS A 150 11.63 -27.91 19.21
CA CYS A 150 11.11 -28.75 18.13
C CYS A 150 10.55 -27.91 16.98
N CYS A 151 10.28 -28.61 15.87
CA CYS A 151 9.23 -28.25 14.92
C CYS A 151 9.56 -27.07 14.00
N GLY A 152 10.71 -26.42 14.17
CA GLY A 152 11.13 -25.30 13.31
C GLY A 152 11.20 -25.67 11.83
N GLU A 153 11.44 -26.94 11.52
CA GLU A 153 11.49 -27.50 10.16
C GLU A 153 10.15 -27.46 9.42
N ARG A 154 9.02 -27.38 10.15
CA ARG A 154 7.68 -27.25 9.56
C ARG A 154 7.50 -25.95 8.76
N LEU A 155 8.35 -24.94 8.99
CA LEU A 155 8.42 -23.77 8.12
C LEU A 155 9.25 -24.10 6.87
N HIS A 156 8.61 -24.44 5.77
CA HIS A 156 9.27 -24.74 4.50
C HIS A 156 8.41 -24.26 3.31
N ASP A 157 8.99 -24.28 2.11
CA ASP A 157 8.32 -23.96 0.84
C ASP A 157 7.42 -22.72 0.90
N LEU A 158 7.87 -21.71 1.65
CA LEU A 158 7.09 -20.53 1.97
C LEU A 158 7.11 -19.56 0.77
N LYS A 159 5.92 -19.14 0.36
CA LYS A 159 5.73 -18.06 -0.60
C LYS A 159 5.15 -16.86 0.13
N ILE A 160 5.85 -15.74 0.03
CA ILE A 160 5.42 -14.47 0.61
C ILE A 160 4.94 -13.58 -0.53
N THR A 161 3.69 -13.15 -0.43
CA THR A 161 3.07 -12.30 -1.43
C THR A 161 2.51 -11.04 -0.79
N ILE A 162 2.47 -9.96 -1.57
CA ILE A 162 1.97 -8.65 -1.14
C ILE A 162 1.08 -8.04 -2.21
N GLY A 163 0.06 -7.28 -1.81
CA GLY A 163 -0.87 -6.67 -2.76
C GLY A 163 -1.87 -5.71 -2.13
N LYS A 164 -2.57 -4.94 -2.97
CA LYS A 164 -3.65 -4.04 -2.51
C LYS A 164 -4.94 -4.80 -2.19
N ARG A 165 -5.10 -6.01 -2.72
CA ARG A 165 -6.26 -6.90 -2.55
C ARG A 165 -5.75 -8.33 -2.45
N LEU A 166 -6.39 -9.15 -1.61
CA LEU A 166 -6.05 -10.57 -1.47
C LEU A 166 -6.22 -11.37 -2.77
N SER A 167 -7.10 -10.94 -3.69
CA SER A 167 -7.33 -11.58 -4.99
C SER A 167 -6.23 -11.31 -6.03
N ASN A 168 -5.37 -10.31 -5.82
CA ASN A 168 -4.30 -9.94 -6.76
C ASN A 168 -3.02 -9.57 -6.01
N MET A 169 -2.31 -10.62 -5.60
CA MET A 169 -1.08 -10.54 -4.80
C MET A 169 0.14 -10.84 -5.68
N LYS A 170 1.20 -10.05 -5.53
CA LYS A 170 2.48 -10.22 -6.22
C LYS A 170 3.51 -10.90 -5.33
N LEU A 171 4.46 -11.59 -5.92
CA LEU A 171 5.56 -12.23 -5.17
C LEU A 171 6.47 -11.16 -4.55
N CYS A 172 6.67 -11.23 -3.23
CA CYS A 172 7.70 -10.48 -2.53
C CYS A 172 8.98 -11.33 -2.41
N ALA A 173 8.87 -12.51 -1.78
CA ALA A 173 10.00 -13.39 -1.48
C ALA A 173 9.57 -14.88 -1.45
N ARG A 174 10.57 -15.77 -1.44
CA ARG A 174 10.40 -17.21 -1.27
C ARG A 174 11.43 -17.71 -0.28
N PHE A 175 11.05 -18.71 0.51
CA PHE A 175 11.95 -19.44 1.38
C PHE A 175 11.75 -20.93 1.13
N LYS A 176 12.83 -21.63 0.75
CA LYS A 176 12.76 -23.06 0.43
C LYS A 176 12.63 -23.91 1.72
N GLY A 177 13.33 -23.51 2.78
CA GLY A 177 13.40 -24.28 4.01
C GLY A 177 14.31 -25.52 3.91
N PRO A 178 14.25 -26.41 4.91
CA PRO A 178 13.43 -26.25 6.12
C PRO A 178 13.94 -25.12 7.02
N GLY A 179 13.04 -24.57 7.83
CA GLY A 179 13.39 -23.64 8.89
C GLY A 179 14.10 -24.33 10.05
N VAL A 180 14.62 -23.54 10.99
CA VAL A 180 15.11 -24.05 12.28
C VAL A 180 14.43 -23.29 13.43
N PRO A 181 14.37 -23.87 14.64
CA PRO A 181 13.88 -23.19 15.83
C PRO A 181 14.49 -21.81 16.02
N GLY A 182 13.65 -20.81 16.26
CA GLY A 182 14.04 -19.42 16.50
C GLY A 182 14.66 -18.69 15.30
N GLN A 183 14.68 -19.30 14.12
CA GLN A 183 15.21 -18.66 12.92
C GLN A 183 14.44 -17.39 12.59
N VAL A 184 15.17 -16.32 12.27
CA VAL A 184 14.59 -15.08 11.73
C VAL A 184 14.89 -15.01 10.24
N LEU A 185 13.84 -14.99 9.43
CA LEU A 185 13.95 -14.74 8.00
C LEU A 185 13.76 -13.25 7.73
N ASP A 186 14.85 -12.52 7.49
CA ASP A 186 14.80 -11.10 7.11
C ASP A 186 14.92 -10.95 5.59
N MET A 187 13.80 -10.67 4.93
CA MET A 187 13.69 -10.74 3.48
C MET A 187 13.26 -9.40 2.87
N ASN A 188 14.04 -8.95 1.89
CA ASN A 188 13.66 -7.84 1.04
C ASN A 188 12.74 -8.31 -0.09
N CYS A 189 11.67 -7.58 -0.35
CA CYS A 189 10.85 -7.78 -1.52
C CYS A 189 11.63 -7.35 -2.76
N LYS A 190 11.73 -8.23 -3.76
CA LYS A 190 12.44 -7.93 -5.02
C LYS A 190 11.96 -6.65 -5.69
N ILE A 191 10.66 -6.39 -5.59
CA ILE A 191 10.02 -5.19 -6.12
C ILE A 191 9.23 -4.55 -4.98
N PRO A 192 9.70 -3.42 -4.42
CA PRO A 192 8.91 -2.62 -3.48
C PRO A 192 7.54 -2.29 -4.08
N THR A 193 6.48 -2.71 -3.40
CA THR A 193 5.11 -2.66 -3.94
C THR A 193 4.18 -1.96 -2.97
N ALA A 194 3.37 -1.04 -3.47
CA ALA A 194 2.26 -0.48 -2.70
C ALA A 194 1.24 -1.59 -2.40
N ALA A 195 1.16 -2.00 -1.14
CA ALA A 195 0.38 -3.13 -0.68
C ALA A 195 -0.34 -2.79 0.64
N ARG A 196 -1.52 -3.38 0.80
CA ARG A 196 -2.31 -3.37 2.03
C ARG A 196 -2.30 -4.75 2.70
N TYR A 197 -2.12 -5.81 1.92
CA TYR A 197 -2.12 -7.18 2.42
C TYR A 197 -0.75 -7.81 2.24
N VAL A 198 -0.34 -8.58 3.24
CA VAL A 198 0.79 -9.51 3.18
C VAL A 198 0.25 -10.91 3.45
N LYS A 199 0.68 -11.91 2.67
CA LYS A 199 0.27 -13.30 2.83
C LYS A 199 1.47 -14.24 2.81
N LEU A 200 1.55 -15.08 3.82
CA LEU A 200 2.46 -16.22 3.97
C LEU A 200 1.68 -17.48 3.59
N MET A 201 2.28 -18.36 2.79
CA MET A 201 1.63 -19.61 2.38
C MET A 201 2.69 -20.68 2.13
N ILE A 202 2.55 -21.83 2.78
CA ILE A 202 3.34 -23.02 2.42
C ILE A 202 2.79 -23.53 1.09
N MET A 203 3.68 -23.80 0.13
CA MET A 203 3.28 -24.16 -1.23
C MET A 203 3.20 -25.66 -1.49
N ASP A 204 3.56 -26.48 -0.51
CA ASP A 204 3.36 -27.92 -0.60
C ASP A 204 1.84 -28.25 -0.56
N ARG A 205 1.46 -29.19 -1.42
CA ARG A 205 0.09 -29.66 -1.62
C ARG A 205 -0.28 -30.81 -0.71
N SER A 206 0.71 -31.42 -0.03
CA SER A 206 0.49 -32.52 0.89
C SER A 206 -0.44 -32.10 2.05
N LEU A 207 -1.04 -33.07 2.73
CA LEU A 207 -1.85 -32.82 3.93
C LEU A 207 -0.98 -32.82 5.20
N TYR A 208 0.33 -32.67 5.09
CA TYR A 208 1.30 -32.74 6.19
C TYR A 208 2.02 -31.39 6.38
N ASN A 209 1.28 -30.29 6.27
CA ASN A 209 1.82 -28.95 6.48
C ASN A 209 1.16 -28.27 7.67
N TRP A 210 1.98 -27.64 8.50
CA TRP A 210 1.56 -26.83 9.64
C TRP A 210 2.28 -25.50 9.57
N LEU A 211 1.55 -24.43 9.25
CA LEU A 211 2.12 -23.10 9.30
C LEU A 211 2.08 -22.62 10.75
N HIS A 212 3.26 -22.33 11.29
CA HIS A 212 3.41 -21.64 12.56
C HIS A 212 4.51 -20.60 12.47
N VAL A 213 4.22 -19.39 12.92
CA VAL A 213 5.20 -18.32 13.00
C VAL A 213 5.03 -17.63 14.33
N ALA A 214 6.16 -17.23 14.92
CA ALA A 214 6.19 -16.50 16.17
C ALA A 214 5.76 -15.06 15.98
N GLU A 215 6.33 -14.37 14.98
CA GLU A 215 6.04 -12.96 14.72
C GLU A 215 6.29 -12.65 13.25
N VAL A 216 5.54 -11.70 12.69
CA VAL A 216 5.73 -11.16 11.34
C VAL A 216 5.80 -9.64 11.42
N GLU A 217 6.96 -9.09 11.09
CA GLU A 217 7.16 -7.64 11.03
C GLU A 217 7.23 -7.18 9.56
N VAL A 218 6.54 -6.08 9.23
CA VAL A 218 6.45 -5.55 7.86
C VAL A 218 6.94 -4.10 7.82
N PHE A 219 7.78 -3.77 6.85
CA PHE A 219 8.48 -2.48 6.75
C PHE A 219 8.34 -1.86 5.35
N ALA A 220 8.22 -0.53 5.27
CA ALA A 220 8.03 0.24 4.03
C ALA A 220 9.23 1.06 3.55
#